data_AF-A0A4Y9YLD4-F1
#
_entry.id   AF-A0A4Y9YLD4-F1
#
_cell.length_a   1.000
_cell.length_b   1.000
_cell.length_c   1.000
_cell.angle_alpha   90.00
_cell.angle_beta   90.00
_cell.angle_gamma   90.00
#
_symmetry.space_group_name_H-M   'P 1'
#
loop_
_entity.id
_entity.type
_entity.pdbx_description
1 polymer ?
#
loop_
_entity_poly.entity_id
_entity_poly.type
_entity_poly.pdbx_seq_one_letter_code
_entity_poly.pdbx_strand_id
1 'polypeptide(L)' 'MPPPSDPVVLRVLPSMNVRTLYLKVAKSFKVPKAAQASMKLWLRMPDDHLAEINRDDTHDLDWWGVENDAEMFVFIEQT' A
#
# COMPACT_ATOMS: atom_id res chain seq x y z
N MET A 1 -22.84 0.48 6.51
CA MET A 1 -21.50 0.10 6.04
C MET A 1 -21.45 0.40 4.55
N PRO A 2 -20.56 1.28 4.05
CA PRO A 2 -20.40 1.40 2.60
C PRO A 2 -20.04 0.02 2.02
N PRO A 3 -20.47 -0.29 0.79
CA PRO A 3 -20.12 -1.55 0.16
C PRO A 3 -18.59 -1.67 0.11
N PRO A 4 -18.01 -2.85 0.36
CA PRO A 4 -16.59 -3.06 0.17
C PRO A 4 -16.28 -2.71 -1.29
N SER A 5 -15.40 -1.74 -1.51
CA SER A 5 -14.87 -1.46 -2.83
C SER A 5 -14.08 -2.69 -3.29
N ASP A 6 -14.29 -3.10 -4.54
CA ASP A 6 -13.53 -4.21 -5.12
C ASP A 6 -12.02 -3.98 -4.94
N PRO A 7 -11.26 -5.03 -4.60
CA PRO A 7 -9.82 -4.91 -4.41
C PRO A 7 -9.15 -4.47 -5.72
N VAL A 8 -8.17 -3.58 -5.59
CA VAL A 8 -7.39 -3.09 -6.71
C VAL A 8 -6.16 -3.96 -6.89
N VAL A 9 -6.02 -4.61 -8.05
CA VAL A 9 -4.82 -5.37 -8.40
C VAL A 9 -3.73 -4.45 -8.93
N LEU A 10 -2.56 -4.44 -8.28
CA LEU A 10 -1.40 -3.68 -8.70
C LEU A 10 -0.24 -4.59 -9.10
N ARG A 11 0.28 -4.39 -10.32
CA ARG A 11 1.55 -5.00 -10.73
C ARG A 11 2.69 -4.07 -10.34
N VAL A 12 3.64 -4.53 -9.54
CA VAL A 12 4.79 -3.73 -9.09
C VAL A 12 6.09 -4.42 -9.45
N LEU A 13 7.19 -3.67 -9.48
CA LEU A 13 8.52 -4.24 -9.62
C LEU A 13 9.06 -4.52 -8.22
N PRO A 14 9.75 -5.65 -7.98
CA PRO A 14 10.36 -5.94 -6.68
C PRO A 14 11.34 -4.84 -6.24
N SER A 15 12.09 -4.27 -7.17
CA SER A 15 13.05 -3.18 -6.94
C SER A 15 12.41 -1.79 -6.76
N MET A 16 11.08 -1.70 -6.69
CA MET A 16 10.39 -0.43 -6.48
C MET A 16 10.59 0.04 -5.05
N ASN A 17 10.84 1.33 -4.84
CA ASN A 17 10.87 1.87 -3.47
C ASN A 17 9.46 2.11 -2.93
N VAL A 18 9.36 2.16 -1.61
CA VAL A 18 8.09 2.33 -0.91
C VAL A 18 7.40 3.64 -1.30
N ARG A 19 8.13 4.75 -1.47
CA ARG A 19 7.53 6.02 -1.90
C ARG A 19 6.81 5.91 -3.24
N THR A 20 7.37 5.19 -4.20
CA THR A 20 6.74 4.96 -5.51
C THR A 20 5.50 4.07 -5.38
N LEU A 21 5.54 3.07 -4.51
CA LEU A 21 4.36 2.26 -4.17
C LEU A 21 3.23 3.14 -3.61
N TYR A 22 3.52 4.01 -2.63
CA TYR A 22 2.54 4.95 -2.08
C TYR A 22 1.92 5.83 -3.17
N LEU A 23 2.72 6.38 -4.08
CA LEU A 23 2.18 7.17 -5.21
C LEU A 23 1.30 6.34 -6.14
N LYS A 24 1.65 5.07 -6.37
CA LYS A 24 0.87 4.16 -7.20
C LYS A 24 -0.47 3.83 -6.55
N VAL A 25 -0.47 3.50 -5.26
CA VAL A 25 -1.71 3.29 -4.49
C VAL A 25 -2.59 4.54 -4.51
N ALA A 26 -2.03 5.70 -4.21
CA ALA A 26 -2.77 6.96 -4.20
C ALA A 26 -3.45 7.24 -5.55
N LYS A 27 -2.77 6.95 -6.67
CA LYS A 27 -3.36 7.08 -8.01
C LYS A 27 -4.49 6.09 -8.25
N SER A 28 -4.29 4.83 -7.88
CA SER A 28 -5.28 3.77 -8.15
C SER A 28 -6.58 3.96 -7.35
N PHE A 29 -6.49 4.43 -6.11
CA PHE A 29 -7.64 4.76 -5.28
C PHE A 29 -8.13 6.21 -5.46
N LYS A 30 -7.57 6.97 -6.42
CA LYS A 30 -7.93 8.36 -6.72
C LYS A 30 -7.87 9.28 -5.49
N VAL A 31 -6.88 9.06 -4.62
CA VAL A 31 -6.72 9.77 -3.35
C VAL A 31 -6.36 11.23 -3.60
N PRO A 32 -7.17 12.21 -3.11
CA PRO A 32 -6.86 13.62 -3.24
C PRO A 32 -5.51 13.95 -2.61
N LYS A 33 -4.73 14.86 -3.22
CA LYS A 33 -3.40 15.24 -2.72
C LYS A 33 -3.40 15.64 -1.24
N ALA A 34 -4.44 16.33 -0.77
CA ALA A 34 -4.59 16.74 0.63
C ALA A 34 -4.66 15.54 1.60
N ALA A 35 -5.27 14.44 1.18
CA ALA A 35 -5.41 13.21 1.98
C ALA A 35 -4.26 12.22 1.78
N GLN A 36 -3.32 12.48 0.86
CA GLN A 36 -2.19 11.58 0.63
C GLN A 36 -1.22 11.56 1.81
N ALA A 37 -1.17 12.60 2.65
CA ALA A 37 -0.31 12.62 3.83
C ALA A 37 -0.83 11.70 4.95
N SER A 38 -2.14 11.50 5.06
CA SER A 38 -2.78 10.62 6.07
C SER A 38 -2.85 9.16 5.62
N MET A 39 -2.47 8.85 4.38
CA MET A 39 -2.50 7.49 3.86
C MET A 39 -1.47 6.59 4.56
N LYS A 40 -1.94 5.42 4.99
CA LYS A 40 -1.14 4.35 5.60
C LYS A 40 -1.33 3.04 4.83
N LEU A 41 -0.27 2.23 4.78
CA LEU A 41 -0.23 0.94 4.10
C LEU A 41 0.17 -0.17 5.07
N TRP A 42 -0.51 -1.31 4.97
CA TRP A 42 -0.14 -2.53 5.69
C TRP A 42 -0.02 -3.70 4.72
N LEU A 43 1.01 -4.51 4.92
CA LEU A 43 1.19 -5.80 4.26
C LEU A 43 0.61 -6.89 5.15
N ARG A 44 -0.19 -7.78 4.58
CA ARG A 44 -0.61 -9.00 5.26
C ARG A 44 0.53 -10.02 5.21
N MET A 45 1.00 -10.41 6.38
CA MET A 45 2.03 -11.44 6.54
C MET A 45 1.39 -12.84 6.52
N PRO A 46 2.18 -13.92 6.29
CA PRO A 46 1.66 -15.29 6.25
C PRO A 46 0.99 -15.78 7.54
N ASP A 47 1.27 -15.14 8.68
CA ASP A 47 0.66 -15.40 10.00
C ASP A 47 -0.60 -14.55 10.25
N ASP A 48 -1.15 -13.93 9.21
CA ASP A 48 -2.29 -13.00 9.25
C ASP A 48 -2.04 -11.70 10.03
N HIS A 49 -0.81 -11.44 10.48
CA HIS A 49 -0.47 -10.17 11.08
C HIS A 49 -0.29 -9.09 10.00
N LEU A 50 -0.62 -7.85 10.36
CA LEU A 50 -0.47 -6.69 9.48
C LEU A 50 0.82 -5.92 9.83
N ALA A 51 1.78 -5.92 8.91
CA ALA A 51 3.00 -5.14 9.03
C ALA A 51 2.81 -3.76 8.38
N GLU A 52 2.95 -2.67 9.15
CA GLU A 52 2.86 -1.31 8.61
C GLU A 52 4.10 -1.01 7.75
N ILE A 53 3.86 -0.61 6.50
CA ILE A 53 4.93 -0.17 5.59
C ILE A 53 5.17 1.31 5.82
N ASN A 54 6.26 1.60 6.53
CA ASN A 54 6.74 2.96 6.75
C ASN A 54 7.25 3.57 5.44
N ARG A 55 7.11 4.89 5.26
CA ARG A 55 7.61 5.63 4.09
C ARG A 55 9.14 5.81 4.06
N ASP A 56 9.86 4.80 4.52
CA ASP A 56 11.30 4.74 4.42
C ASP A 56 11.69 4.18 3.04
N ASP A 57 12.51 4.93 2.31
CA ASP A 57 13.02 4.54 0.99
C ASP A 57 14.36 3.76 1.10
N THR A 58 14.78 3.40 2.32
CA THR A 58 16.00 2.59 2.56
C THR A 58 15.88 1.17 1.99
N HIS A 59 14.65 0.65 1.86
CA HIS A 59 14.37 -0.70 1.41
C HIS A 59 13.37 -0.72 0.25
N ASP A 60 13.56 -1.63 -0.69
CA ASP A 60 12.63 -1.88 -1.79
C ASP A 60 11.59 -2.94 -1.43
N LEU A 61 10.65 -3.23 -2.33
CA LEU A 61 9.55 -4.16 -2.07
C LEU A 61 10.03 -5.61 -1.90
N ASP A 62 11.14 -5.99 -2.55
CA ASP A 62 11.75 -7.30 -2.39
C ASP A 62 12.26 -7.51 -0.96
N TRP A 63 12.93 -6.50 -0.38
CA TRP A 63 13.35 -6.54 1.03
C TRP A 63 12.16 -6.65 2.00
N TRP A 64 11.04 -5.99 1.69
CA TRP A 64 9.80 -6.10 2.47
C TRP A 64 9.10 -7.45 2.31
N GLY A 65 9.58 -8.34 1.43
CA GLY A 65 8.96 -9.64 1.17
C GLY A 65 7.65 -9.54 0.41
N VAL A 66 7.47 -8.50 -0.43
CA VAL A 66 6.27 -8.37 -1.26
C VAL A 66 6.37 -9.33 -2.44
N GLU A 67 5.64 -10.44 -2.32
CA GLU A 67 5.56 -11.48 -3.35
C GLU A 67 4.34 -11.31 -4.26
N ASN A 68 4.20 -12.19 -5.24
CA ASN A 68 2.97 -12.27 -6.04
C ASN A 68 1.78 -12.60 -5.13
N ASP A 69 0.64 -12.00 -5.45
CA ASP A 69 -0.62 -12.15 -4.69
C ASP A 69 -0.55 -11.67 -3.23
N ALA A 70 0.49 -10.91 -2.86
CA ALA A 70 0.55 -10.23 -1.58
C ALA A 70 -0.66 -9.30 -1.40
N GLU A 71 -1.37 -9.49 -0.28
CA GLU A 71 -2.50 -8.65 0.08
C GLU A 71 -2.03 -7.42 0.86
N MET A 72 -2.54 -6.26 0.46
CA MET A 72 -2.23 -4.99 1.10
C MET A 72 -3.50 -4.25 1.48
N PHE A 73 -3.47 -3.64 2.65
CA PHE A 73 -4.56 -2.80 3.16
C PHE A 73 -4.14 -1.34 3.11
N VAL A 74 -5.11 -0.50 2.74
CA VAL A 74 -4.92 0.95 2.64
C VAL A 74 -5.92 1.63 3.56
N PHE A 75 -5.44 2.53 4.39
CA PHE A 75 -6.29 3.41 5.18
C PHE A 75 -6.03 4.85 4.75
N ILE A 76 -7.10 5.59 4.55
CA ILE A 76 -7.08 7.00 4.19
C ILE A 76 -8.07 7.69 5.09
N GLU A 77 -7.60 8.63 5.89
CA GLU A 77 -8.47 9.47 6.68
C GLU A 77 -9.26 10.40 5.75
N GLN A 78 -10.59 10.27 5.75
CA GLN A 78 -11.46 11.18 5.01
C GLN A 78 -11.61 12.47 5.82
N THR A 79 -11.09 13.57 5.29
CA THR A 79 -11.26 14.92 5.85
C THR A 79 -12.58 15.54 5.39
#